data_AF-A0A1Q9VY21-F1
#
_entry.id   AF-A0A1Q9VY21-F1
#
_cell.length_a   1.000
_cell.length_b   1.000
_cell.length_c   1.000
_cell.angle_alpha   90.00
_cell.angle_beta   90.00
_cell.angle_gamma   90.00
#
_symmetry.space_group_name_H-M   'P 1'
#
loop_
_entity.id
_entity.type
_entity.pdbx_description
1 polymer ?
#
loop_
_entity_poly.entity_id
_entity_poly.type
_entity_poly.pdbx_seq_one_letter_code
_entity_poly.pdbx_strand_id
1 'polypeptide(L)'
;MTQQALHGDGWAVGVDGTRRWGTLGAAGLFLTTRENDTTLLLVQHRANWTNFGGTWGIPGGAVEPGESAVDAALRETQEETGVDPADVQVSDHLVTARAELSHVLVRVPLAPEDMVLAAPVTAAAERGGSLLDAVRAHRITHPETGYPLTVTMNGQLCWETPDDSVGEWTYTTVLGACDSPLELFPSAESADLAWCPLDEVAELPLIPPFRDALPGLRERMKGQERD
;
A
#
# COMPACT_ATOMS: atom_id res chain seq x y z
N MET A 1 -4.69 16.15 25.80
CA MET A 1 -4.44 15.91 24.37
C MET A 1 -4.55 14.42 24.17
N THR A 2 -5.61 13.95 23.53
CA THR A 2 -5.73 12.54 23.16
C THR A 2 -4.68 12.30 22.08
N GLN A 3 -3.70 11.45 22.35
CA GLN A 3 -2.74 11.06 21.32
C GLN A 3 -3.53 10.41 20.19
N GLN A 4 -3.49 11.02 19.01
CA GLN A 4 -4.23 10.55 17.86
C GLN A 4 -3.58 9.24 17.42
N ALA A 5 -4.36 8.17 17.34
CA ALA A 5 -3.82 6.89 16.89
C ALA A 5 -3.46 7.03 15.40
N LEU A 6 -2.18 6.91 15.07
CA LEU A 6 -1.75 6.69 13.70
C LEU A 6 -2.38 5.39 13.19
N HIS A 7 -2.80 5.38 11.94
CA HIS A 7 -3.31 4.21 11.22
C HIS A 7 -2.39 3.93 10.04
N GLY A 8 -2.22 2.68 9.62
CA GLY A 8 -1.39 2.36 8.46
C GLY A 8 -1.84 3.14 7.22
N ASP A 9 -3.14 3.20 7.01
CA ASP A 9 -3.76 3.93 5.91
C ASP A 9 -3.54 5.45 5.93
N GLY A 10 -2.82 5.93 4.93
CA GLY A 10 -2.63 7.35 4.68
C GLY A 10 -1.40 7.66 3.84
N TRP A 11 -1.16 8.96 3.63
CA TRP A 11 -0.02 9.43 2.87
C TRP A 11 1.12 9.84 3.80
N ALA A 12 2.29 9.27 3.61
CA ALA A 12 3.55 9.77 4.13
C ALA A 12 4.16 10.77 3.13
N VAL A 13 4.53 11.96 3.60
CA VAL A 13 5.04 13.05 2.77
C VAL A 13 6.52 13.27 3.07
N GLY A 14 7.36 12.93 2.10
CA GLY A 14 8.81 13.10 2.22
C GLY A 14 9.22 14.56 2.35
N VAL A 15 10.42 14.81 2.88
CA VAL A 15 11.04 16.16 2.86
C VAL A 15 11.24 16.70 1.44
N ASP A 16 11.27 15.79 0.45
CA ASP A 16 11.29 16.05 -0.99
C ASP A 16 9.90 16.39 -1.57
N GLY A 17 8.84 16.34 -0.75
CA GLY A 17 7.45 16.51 -1.17
C GLY A 17 6.82 15.27 -1.82
N THR A 18 7.58 14.19 -2.01
CA THR A 18 7.08 12.95 -2.62
C THR A 18 6.15 12.23 -1.66
N ARG A 19 4.96 11.86 -2.14
CA ARG A 19 3.97 11.10 -1.36
C ARG A 19 4.18 9.60 -1.51
N ARG A 20 4.06 8.88 -0.40
CA ARG A 20 4.16 7.41 -0.32
C ARG A 20 2.97 6.89 0.48
N TRP A 21 2.41 5.77 0.08
CA TRP A 21 1.29 5.17 0.80
C TRP A 21 1.80 4.43 2.05
N GLY A 22 1.02 4.47 3.13
CA GLY A 22 1.37 3.87 4.42
C GLY A 22 2.02 4.88 5.37
N THR A 23 1.31 5.34 6.40
CA THR A 23 1.86 6.33 7.35
C THR A 23 2.97 5.73 8.22
N LEU A 24 2.93 4.41 8.45
CA LEU A 24 3.90 3.66 9.25
C LEU A 24 4.89 2.85 8.40
N GLY A 25 4.94 3.13 7.09
CA GLY A 25 5.64 2.30 6.11
C GLY A 25 4.71 1.36 5.37
N ALA A 26 5.28 0.58 4.47
CA ALA A 26 4.58 -0.44 3.69
C ALA A 26 5.45 -1.69 3.54
N ALA A 27 4.82 -2.81 3.22
CA ALA A 27 5.52 -4.06 2.97
C ALA A 27 4.87 -4.86 1.84
N GLY A 28 5.65 -5.68 1.16
CA GLY A 28 5.16 -6.55 0.10
C GLY A 28 5.88 -7.88 0.04
N LEU A 29 5.19 -8.90 -0.47
CA LEU A 29 5.66 -10.28 -0.48
C LEU A 29 6.26 -10.65 -1.84
N PHE A 30 7.56 -10.90 -1.85
CA PHE A 30 8.27 -11.52 -2.96
C PHE A 30 8.09 -13.04 -2.89
N LEU A 31 6.90 -13.50 -3.27
CA LEU A 31 6.52 -14.92 -3.20
C LEU A 31 6.97 -15.67 -4.45
N THR A 32 7.79 -16.69 -4.25
CA THR A 32 8.31 -17.52 -5.35
C THR A 32 7.90 -18.98 -5.24
N THR A 33 7.91 -19.66 -6.37
CA THR A 33 7.76 -21.11 -6.45
C THR A 33 8.59 -21.65 -7.60
N ARG A 34 8.72 -22.97 -7.68
CA ARG A 34 9.50 -23.67 -8.69
C ARG A 34 8.60 -24.59 -9.50
N GLU A 35 8.59 -24.40 -10.82
CA GLU A 35 7.86 -25.25 -11.75
C GLU A 35 8.75 -25.55 -12.98
N ASN A 36 8.93 -26.83 -13.33
CA ASN A 36 9.71 -27.27 -14.50
C ASN A 36 11.08 -26.60 -14.64
N ASP A 37 11.86 -26.55 -13.54
CA ASP A 37 13.13 -25.84 -13.48
C ASP A 37 13.07 -24.35 -13.87
N THR A 38 11.92 -23.70 -13.67
CA THR A 38 11.72 -22.26 -13.75
C THR A 38 11.25 -21.71 -12.40
N THR A 39 11.84 -20.60 -11.96
CA THR A 39 11.44 -19.92 -10.72
C THR A 39 10.40 -18.90 -11.13
N LEU A 40 9.20 -19.01 -10.58
CA LEU A 40 8.10 -18.09 -10.84
C LEU A 40 7.97 -17.13 -9.66
N LEU A 41 7.62 -15.88 -9.96
CA LEU A 41 7.29 -14.84 -8.98
C LEU A 41 5.81 -14.49 -9.14
N LEU A 42 5.09 -14.43 -8.02
CA LEU A 42 3.76 -13.84 -7.98
C LEU A 42 3.87 -12.33 -8.20
N VAL A 43 3.22 -11.84 -9.26
CA VAL A 43 3.14 -10.41 -9.59
C VAL A 43 1.68 -9.98 -9.74
N GLN A 44 1.42 -8.73 -9.38
CA GLN A 44 0.11 -8.09 -9.43
C GLN A 44 0.14 -6.93 -10.42
N HIS A 45 -0.83 -6.90 -11.35
CA HIS A 45 -1.07 -5.73 -12.20
C HIS A 45 -2.01 -4.78 -11.47
N ARG A 46 -1.51 -3.59 -11.18
CA ARG A 46 -2.22 -2.63 -10.32
C ARG A 46 -3.37 -1.96 -11.10
N ALA A 47 -4.56 -1.94 -10.52
CA ALA A 47 -5.70 -1.27 -11.13
C ALA A 47 -5.42 0.23 -11.37
N ASN A 48 -5.99 0.79 -12.43
CA ASN A 48 -5.67 2.15 -12.91
C ASN A 48 -5.91 3.28 -11.87
N TRP A 49 -6.79 3.06 -10.89
CA TRP A 49 -7.10 4.04 -9.86
C TRP A 49 -6.17 4.00 -8.64
N THR A 50 -5.25 3.03 -8.58
CA THR A 50 -4.26 2.89 -7.50
C THR A 50 -3.03 3.76 -7.74
N ASN A 51 -2.19 3.93 -6.72
CA ASN A 51 -0.88 4.55 -6.89
C ASN A 51 -0.04 3.75 -7.90
N PHE A 52 0.51 4.42 -8.92
CA PHE A 52 1.17 3.80 -10.09
C PHE A 52 0.29 2.80 -10.88
N GLY A 53 -1.02 3.02 -10.98
CA GLY A 53 -1.91 2.14 -11.76
C GLY A 53 -1.43 1.84 -13.19
N GLY A 54 -1.69 0.62 -13.67
CA GLY A 54 -1.25 0.13 -14.98
C GLY A 54 0.17 -0.47 -15.01
N THR A 55 0.86 -0.48 -13.87
CA THR A 55 2.17 -1.11 -13.69
C THR A 55 2.08 -2.43 -12.92
N TRP A 56 3.15 -3.22 -12.97
CA TRP A 56 3.28 -4.46 -12.20
C TRP A 56 4.12 -4.26 -10.93
N GLY A 57 3.78 -4.99 -9.88
CA GLY A 57 4.53 -5.04 -8.63
C GLY A 57 4.34 -6.38 -7.94
N ILE A 58 4.89 -6.49 -6.73
CA ILE A 58 4.53 -7.55 -5.80
C ILE A 58 3.30 -7.12 -4.98
N PRO A 59 2.44 -8.06 -4.55
CA PRO A 59 1.34 -7.75 -3.65
C PRO A 59 1.86 -7.20 -2.32
N GLY A 60 1.12 -6.27 -1.72
CA GLY A 60 1.54 -5.59 -0.51
C GLY A 60 0.86 -4.23 -0.29
N GLY A 61 0.94 -3.76 0.96
CA GLY A 61 0.21 -2.58 1.41
C GLY A 61 0.82 -1.95 2.66
N ALA A 62 0.01 -1.13 3.35
CA ALA A 62 0.45 -0.35 4.48
C ALA A 62 0.67 -1.23 5.72
N VAL A 63 1.65 -0.87 6.55
CA VAL A 63 1.85 -1.52 7.85
C VAL A 63 0.89 -0.90 8.86
N GLU A 64 0.15 -1.73 9.60
CA GLU A 64 -0.77 -1.28 10.65
C GLU A 64 -0.07 -1.05 12.01
N PRO A 65 -0.67 -0.28 12.93
CA PRO A 65 -0.11 -0.05 14.26
C PRO A 65 0.14 -1.35 15.03
N GLY A 66 1.40 -1.57 15.42
CA GLY A 66 1.81 -2.77 16.16
C GLY A 66 1.98 -4.02 15.28
N GLU A 67 1.77 -3.91 13.97
CA GLU A 67 2.01 -4.96 12.98
C GLU A 67 3.49 -4.99 12.58
N SER A 68 4.05 -6.19 12.39
CA SER A 68 5.38 -6.31 11.78
C SER A 68 5.31 -6.16 10.27
N ALA A 69 6.41 -5.79 9.61
CA ALA A 69 6.44 -5.74 8.15
C ALA A 69 6.17 -7.10 7.49
N VAL A 70 6.51 -8.20 8.16
CA VAL A 70 6.23 -9.57 7.68
C VAL A 70 4.74 -9.86 7.74
N ASP A 71 4.10 -9.55 8.87
CA ASP A 71 2.66 -9.74 9.04
C ASP A 71 1.86 -8.89 8.04
N ALA A 72 2.26 -7.63 7.86
CA ALA A 72 1.66 -6.74 6.87
C ALA A 72 1.76 -7.31 5.45
N ALA A 73 2.95 -7.76 5.02
CA ALA A 73 3.11 -8.34 3.69
C ALA A 73 2.25 -9.60 3.46
N LEU A 74 2.14 -10.47 4.48
CA LEU A 74 1.32 -11.68 4.40
C LEU A 74 -0.18 -11.37 4.38
N ARG A 75 -0.64 -10.48 5.27
CA ARG A 75 -2.04 -10.02 5.33
C ARG A 75 -2.47 -9.38 4.00
N GLU A 76 -1.70 -8.41 3.51
CA GLU A 76 -2.00 -7.71 2.26
C GLU A 76 -1.99 -8.66 1.06
N THR A 77 -1.04 -9.60 0.99
CA THR A 77 -1.04 -10.63 -0.05
C THR A 77 -2.32 -11.47 0.00
N GLN A 78 -2.75 -11.90 1.19
CA GLN A 78 -3.98 -12.65 1.35
C GLN A 78 -5.19 -11.84 0.88
N GLU A 79 -5.29 -10.57 1.27
CA GLU A 79 -6.38 -9.68 0.89
C GLU A 79 -6.42 -9.40 -0.63
N GLU A 80 -5.27 -9.25 -1.27
CA GLU A 80 -5.16 -8.88 -2.68
C GLU A 80 -5.22 -10.05 -3.66
N THR A 81 -4.77 -11.24 -3.23
CA THR A 81 -4.58 -12.40 -4.10
C THR A 81 -5.25 -13.68 -3.62
N GLY A 82 -5.76 -13.72 -2.39
CA GLY A 82 -6.35 -14.92 -1.78
C GLY A 82 -5.35 -15.99 -1.34
N VAL A 83 -4.03 -15.72 -1.39
CA VAL A 83 -2.99 -16.66 -0.93
C VAL A 83 -3.06 -16.79 0.59
N ASP A 84 -3.19 -18.01 1.10
CA ASP A 84 -3.20 -18.26 2.53
C ASP A 84 -1.77 -18.12 3.10
N PRO A 85 -1.55 -17.30 4.14
CA PRO A 85 -0.25 -17.21 4.80
C PRO A 85 0.31 -18.56 5.28
N ALA A 86 -0.55 -19.57 5.52
CA ALA A 86 -0.12 -20.92 5.88
C ALA A 86 0.62 -21.66 4.75
N ASP A 87 0.41 -21.27 3.50
CA ASP A 87 1.08 -21.84 2.32
C ASP A 87 2.41 -21.15 2.00
N VAL A 88 2.81 -20.14 2.80
CA VAL A 88 4.01 -19.33 2.58
C VAL A 88 5.09 -19.64 3.62
N GLN A 89 6.26 -20.03 3.15
CA GLN A 89 7.47 -20.15 3.97
C GLN A 89 8.31 -18.89 3.83
N VAL A 90 8.30 -18.04 4.86
CA VAL A 90 9.11 -16.82 4.90
C VAL A 90 10.57 -17.17 5.22
N SER A 91 11.50 -16.71 4.39
CA SER A 91 12.94 -16.99 4.55
C SER A 91 13.74 -15.79 5.07
N ASP A 92 13.37 -14.57 4.68
CA ASP A 92 14.07 -13.33 5.04
C ASP A 92 13.19 -12.10 4.77
N HIS A 93 13.64 -10.92 5.21
CA HIS A 93 13.03 -9.65 4.85
C HIS A 93 14.08 -8.53 4.84
N LEU A 94 13.88 -7.54 3.97
CA LEU A 94 14.82 -6.45 3.79
C LEU A 94 14.11 -5.14 3.46
N VAL A 95 14.62 -4.05 4.01
CA VAL A 95 14.15 -2.70 3.65
C VAL A 95 14.75 -2.34 2.29
N THR A 96 13.89 -2.26 1.27
CA THR A 96 14.27 -2.01 -0.13
C THR A 96 14.07 -0.56 -0.56
N ALA A 97 13.29 0.22 0.19
CA ALA A 97 13.20 1.67 0.03
C ALA A 97 13.11 2.39 1.37
N ARG A 98 13.67 3.59 1.43
CA ARG A 98 13.61 4.50 2.58
C ARG A 98 13.33 5.92 2.12
N ALA A 99 12.69 6.71 2.97
CA ALA A 99 12.53 8.14 2.76
C ALA A 99 12.43 8.88 4.10
N GLU A 100 13.18 9.97 4.23
CA GLU A 100 12.97 10.93 5.32
C GLU A 100 11.64 11.66 5.11
N LEU A 101 10.85 11.74 6.17
CA LEU A 101 9.53 12.35 6.15
C LEU A 101 9.55 13.76 6.75
N SER A 102 8.72 14.61 6.16
CA SER A 102 8.34 15.88 6.77
C SER A 102 7.16 15.70 7.72
N HIS A 103 6.17 14.90 7.31
CA HIS A 103 4.98 14.55 8.08
C HIS A 103 4.27 13.37 7.40
N VAL A 104 3.32 12.78 8.12
CA VAL A 104 2.28 11.91 7.58
C VAL A 104 0.94 12.64 7.63
N LEU A 105 0.01 12.22 6.77
CA LEU A 105 -1.34 12.77 6.71
C LEU A 105 -2.31 11.80 7.38
N VAL A 106 -2.80 12.19 8.56
CA VAL A 106 -3.78 11.41 9.34
C VAL A 106 -5.19 11.89 9.06
N ARG A 107 -6.16 10.98 9.13
CA ARG A 107 -7.58 11.28 8.92
C ARG A 107 -8.27 11.47 10.26
N VAL A 108 -8.65 12.71 10.56
CA VAL A 108 -9.32 13.09 11.79
C VAL A 108 -10.82 13.19 11.53
N PRO A 109 -11.69 12.39 12.18
CA PRO A 109 -13.13 12.51 11.99
C PRO A 109 -13.62 13.93 12.26
N LEU A 110 -14.58 14.40 11.46
CA LEU A 110 -15.16 15.73 11.66
C LEU A 110 -15.79 15.82 13.06
N ALA A 111 -15.46 16.89 13.77
CA ALA A 111 -16.19 17.24 14.97
C ALA A 111 -17.63 17.63 14.61
N PRO A 112 -18.61 17.46 15.52
CA PRO A 112 -20.01 17.81 15.25
C PRO A 112 -20.21 19.24 14.73
N GLU A 113 -19.42 20.18 15.24
CA GLU A 113 -19.40 21.58 14.82
C GLU A 113 -18.91 21.79 13.39
N ASP A 114 -18.00 20.93 12.91
CA ASP A 114 -17.42 21.01 11.57
C ASP A 114 -18.30 20.34 10.50
N MET A 115 -19.28 19.53 10.91
CA MET A 115 -20.18 18.86 9.97
C MET A 115 -20.91 19.85 9.05
N VAL A 116 -21.16 21.07 9.52
CA VAL A 116 -21.77 22.15 8.72
C VAL A 116 -20.89 22.53 7.51
N LEU A 117 -19.57 22.44 7.65
CA LEU A 117 -18.62 22.75 6.57
C LEU A 117 -18.71 21.69 5.47
N ALA A 118 -19.02 20.43 5.82
CA ALA A 118 -19.19 19.35 4.84
C ALA A 118 -20.59 19.26 4.21
N ALA A 119 -21.54 20.13 4.59
CA ALA A 119 -22.91 20.09 4.09
C ALA A 119 -23.05 20.10 2.54
N PRO A 120 -22.24 20.86 1.77
CA PRO A 120 -22.29 20.79 0.31
C PRO A 120 -21.93 19.40 -0.25
N VAL A 121 -20.97 18.72 0.40
CA VAL A 121 -20.50 17.39 0.02
C VAL A 121 -21.56 16.33 0.33
N THR A 122 -22.11 16.33 1.54
CA THR A 122 -23.15 15.36 1.93
C THR A 122 -24.40 15.52 1.06
N ALA A 123 -24.86 16.75 0.84
CA ALA A 123 -26.00 17.02 -0.03
C ALA A 123 -25.76 16.56 -1.48
N ALA A 124 -24.52 16.65 -1.98
CA ALA A 124 -24.17 16.15 -3.31
C ALA A 124 -24.18 14.62 -3.39
N ALA A 125 -23.67 13.94 -2.37
CA ALA A 125 -23.70 12.48 -2.30
C ALA A 125 -25.14 11.93 -2.22
N GLU A 126 -26.00 12.57 -1.43
CA GLU A 126 -27.42 12.21 -1.28
C GLU A 126 -28.22 12.29 -2.60
N ARG A 127 -27.77 13.09 -3.56
CA ARG A 127 -28.37 13.17 -4.91
C ARG A 127 -27.97 12.00 -5.82
N GLY A 128 -27.34 10.97 -5.28
CA GLY A 128 -26.95 9.75 -6.00
C GLY A 128 -25.50 9.72 -6.49
N GLY A 129 -24.64 10.60 -5.95
CA GLY A 129 -23.21 10.64 -6.27
C GLY A 129 -22.35 9.90 -5.26
N SER A 130 -21.14 9.49 -5.66
CA SER A 130 -20.13 9.00 -4.72
C SER A 130 -19.67 10.10 -3.77
N LEU A 131 -19.54 9.78 -2.48
CA LEU A 131 -19.02 10.72 -1.49
C LEU A 131 -17.59 11.16 -1.83
N LEU A 132 -16.78 10.26 -2.39
CA LEU A 132 -15.43 10.58 -2.87
C LEU A 132 -15.44 11.61 -4.00
N ASP A 133 -16.34 11.46 -4.97
CA ASP A 133 -16.48 12.41 -6.08
C ASP A 133 -16.98 13.76 -5.58
N ALA A 134 -17.91 13.76 -4.62
CA ALA A 134 -18.40 14.98 -3.99
C ALA A 134 -17.28 15.72 -3.25
N VAL A 135 -16.46 15.04 -2.46
CA VAL A 135 -15.28 15.62 -1.80
C VAL A 135 -14.32 16.23 -2.83
N ARG A 136 -13.98 15.48 -3.88
CA ARG A 136 -13.07 15.93 -4.95
C ARG A 136 -13.58 17.15 -5.70
N ALA A 137 -14.90 17.23 -5.92
CA ALA A 137 -15.54 18.34 -6.62
C ALA A 137 -15.54 19.64 -5.80
N HIS A 138 -15.80 19.54 -4.49
CA HIS A 138 -15.97 20.73 -3.64
C HIS A 138 -14.65 21.25 -3.04
N ARG A 139 -13.65 20.39 -2.82
CA ARG A 139 -12.32 20.77 -2.29
C ARG A 139 -12.41 21.65 -1.04
N ILE A 140 -13.26 21.25 -0.10
CA ILE A 140 -13.49 22.00 1.14
C ILE A 140 -12.22 21.97 1.99
N THR A 141 -11.88 23.12 2.59
CA THR A 141 -10.77 23.26 3.53
C THR A 141 -11.30 23.85 4.83
N HIS A 142 -10.77 23.39 5.95
CA HIS A 142 -11.12 23.95 7.26
C HIS A 142 -10.64 25.41 7.33
N PRO A 143 -11.49 26.37 7.73
CA PRO A 143 -11.19 27.80 7.62
C PRO A 143 -10.02 28.27 8.48
N GLU A 144 -9.81 27.64 9.65
CA GLU A 144 -8.73 28.02 10.57
C GLU A 144 -7.40 27.31 10.28
N THR A 145 -7.44 25.98 10.10
CA THR A 145 -6.23 25.16 9.91
C THR A 145 -5.80 25.03 8.45
N GLY A 146 -6.71 25.26 7.49
CA GLY A 146 -6.47 25.03 6.06
C GLY A 146 -6.48 23.56 5.65
N TYR A 147 -6.79 22.63 6.56
CA TYR A 147 -6.75 21.20 6.28
C TYR A 147 -7.86 20.77 5.32
N PRO A 148 -7.57 19.97 4.29
CA PRO A 148 -8.57 19.57 3.31
C PRO A 148 -9.51 18.50 3.89
N LEU A 149 -10.78 18.59 3.49
CA LEU A 149 -11.77 17.56 3.74
C LEU A 149 -11.46 16.34 2.86
N THR A 150 -11.50 15.15 3.46
CA THR A 150 -11.32 13.87 2.79
C THR A 150 -12.39 12.88 3.25
N VAL A 151 -12.41 11.70 2.63
CA VAL A 151 -13.31 10.60 2.98
C VAL A 151 -12.53 9.30 3.00
N THR A 152 -12.75 8.51 4.04
CA THR A 152 -12.19 7.15 4.19
C THR A 152 -12.88 6.17 3.24
N MET A 153 -12.30 4.97 3.06
CA MET A 153 -12.92 3.91 2.25
C MET A 153 -14.29 3.45 2.77
N ASN A 154 -14.53 3.52 4.09
CA ASN A 154 -15.83 3.23 4.70
C ASN A 154 -16.82 4.41 4.66
N GLY A 155 -16.51 5.51 3.95
CA GLY A 155 -17.42 6.63 3.75
C GLY A 155 -17.47 7.65 4.89
N GLN A 156 -16.52 7.64 5.82
CA GLN A 156 -16.44 8.61 6.91
C GLN A 156 -15.70 9.88 6.46
N LEU A 157 -16.36 11.03 6.62
CA LEU A 157 -15.74 12.35 6.36
C LEU A 157 -14.74 12.71 7.45
N CYS A 158 -13.56 13.15 7.03
CA CYS A 158 -12.44 13.47 7.91
C CYS A 158 -11.69 14.72 7.43
N TRP A 159 -11.00 15.41 8.34
CA TRP A 159 -9.93 16.34 8.00
C TRP A 159 -8.63 15.58 7.79
N GLU A 160 -7.93 15.87 6.70
CA GLU A 160 -6.58 15.36 6.46
C GLU A 160 -5.57 16.28 7.16
N THR A 161 -5.03 15.83 8.29
CA THR A 161 -4.21 16.63 9.21
C THR A 161 -2.75 16.15 9.15
N PRO A 162 -1.75 17.05 9.10
CA PRO A 162 -0.36 16.66 9.19
C PRO A 162 0.01 16.22 10.62
N ASP A 163 0.80 15.15 10.74
CA ASP A 163 1.41 14.66 11.97
C ASP A 163 2.91 14.41 11.71
N ASP A 164 3.80 15.01 12.50
CA ASP A 164 5.26 14.98 12.33
C ASP A 164 5.95 13.95 13.25
N SER A 165 5.18 13.08 13.93
CA SER A 165 5.73 12.08 14.85
C SER A 165 6.47 10.93 14.15
N VAL A 166 6.30 10.78 12.84
CA VAL A 166 6.99 9.78 12.01
C VAL A 166 8.02 10.47 11.12
N GLY A 167 9.30 10.26 11.41
CA GLY A 167 10.42 10.89 10.71
C GLY A 167 11.00 10.09 9.53
N GLU A 168 10.68 8.80 9.42
CA GLU A 168 11.17 7.93 8.34
C GLU A 168 10.05 7.01 7.85
N TRP A 169 9.99 6.81 6.53
CA TRP A 169 9.16 5.81 5.87
C TRP A 169 10.04 4.72 5.28
N THR A 170 9.61 3.48 5.40
CA THR A 170 10.30 2.33 4.80
C THR A 170 9.35 1.46 3.99
N TYR A 171 9.85 0.92 2.88
CA TYR A 171 9.25 -0.24 2.22
C TYR A 171 10.07 -1.49 2.54
N THR A 172 9.44 -2.50 3.10
CA THR A 172 10.08 -3.80 3.38
C THR A 172 9.60 -4.84 2.39
N THR A 173 10.54 -5.48 1.69
CA THR A 173 10.24 -6.65 0.86
C THR A 173 10.52 -7.91 1.67
N VAL A 174 9.50 -8.77 1.78
CA VAL A 174 9.56 -10.05 2.47
C VAL A 174 9.80 -11.14 1.45
N LEU A 175 10.78 -12.01 1.67
CA LEU A 175 11.09 -13.13 0.79
C LEU A 175 10.32 -14.37 1.27
N GLY A 176 9.54 -14.97 0.39
CA GLY A 176 8.77 -16.16 0.68
C GLY A 176 8.81 -17.19 -0.45
N ALA A 177 8.59 -18.44 -0.10
CA ALA A 177 8.41 -19.53 -1.06
C ALA A 177 7.15 -20.35 -0.76
N CYS A 178 6.55 -20.92 -1.79
CA CYS A 178 5.49 -21.92 -1.69
C CYS A 178 5.79 -23.15 -2.57
N ASP A 179 5.22 -24.29 -2.22
CA ASP A 179 5.58 -25.59 -2.81
C ASP A 179 5.23 -25.70 -4.31
N SER A 180 4.16 -25.05 -4.75
CA SER A 180 3.73 -24.97 -6.14
C SER A 180 2.98 -23.67 -6.42
N PRO A 181 2.73 -23.29 -7.69
CA PRO A 181 1.87 -22.17 -8.01
C PRO A 181 0.49 -22.32 -7.38
N LEU A 182 0.09 -21.31 -6.60
CA LEU A 182 -1.20 -21.27 -5.90
C LEU A 182 -2.29 -20.70 -6.81
N GLU A 183 -3.53 -21.10 -6.58
CA GLU A 183 -4.71 -20.48 -7.20
C GLU A 183 -4.89 -19.06 -6.65
N LEU A 184 -5.23 -18.11 -7.54
CA LEU A 184 -5.25 -16.69 -7.23
C LEU A 184 -6.65 -16.12 -7.41
N PHE A 185 -7.08 -15.31 -6.44
CA PHE A 185 -8.36 -14.63 -6.44
C PHE A 185 -8.12 -13.12 -6.35
N PRO A 186 -8.23 -12.38 -7.48
CA PRO A 186 -7.96 -10.95 -7.47
C PRO A 186 -8.99 -10.19 -6.63
N SER A 187 -8.51 -9.26 -5.82
CA SER A 187 -9.34 -8.23 -5.21
C SER A 187 -9.72 -7.16 -6.23
N ALA A 188 -10.54 -6.18 -5.82
CA ALA A 188 -10.85 -5.02 -6.66
C ALA A 188 -9.57 -4.23 -7.05
N GLU A 189 -8.51 -4.27 -6.25
CA GLU A 189 -7.30 -3.47 -6.46
C GLU A 189 -6.34 -4.06 -7.51
N SER A 190 -6.57 -5.31 -7.90
CA SER A 190 -5.80 -6.06 -8.88
C SER A 190 -6.55 -6.11 -10.22
N ALA A 191 -5.95 -5.57 -11.28
CA ALA A 191 -6.48 -5.77 -12.64
C ALA A 191 -6.13 -7.17 -13.19
N ASP A 192 -5.01 -7.73 -12.74
CA ASP A 192 -4.55 -9.07 -13.09
C ASP A 192 -3.58 -9.60 -12.01
N LEU A 193 -3.46 -10.93 -11.92
CA LEU A 193 -2.51 -11.63 -11.06
C LEU A 193 -1.85 -12.74 -11.86
N ALA A 194 -0.52 -12.84 -11.78
CA ALA A 194 0.22 -13.82 -12.57
C ALA A 194 1.40 -14.42 -11.82
N TRP A 195 1.65 -15.70 -12.08
CA TRP A 195 2.94 -16.33 -11.85
C TRP A 195 3.83 -16.09 -13.07
N CYS A 196 4.83 -15.23 -12.92
CA CYS A 196 5.71 -14.82 -14.02
C CYS A 196 7.12 -15.43 -13.84
N PRO A 197 7.75 -15.97 -14.89
CA PRO A 197 9.15 -16.38 -14.83
C PRO A 197 10.03 -15.25 -14.28
N LEU A 198 10.75 -15.55 -13.20
CA LEU A 198 11.47 -14.53 -12.43
C LEU A 198 12.40 -13.71 -13.31
N ASP A 199 13.05 -14.33 -14.32
CA ASP A 199 13.96 -13.65 -15.23
C ASP A 199 13.25 -12.65 -16.17
N GLU A 200 12.00 -12.92 -16.54
CA GLU A 200 11.17 -12.09 -17.43
C GLU A 200 10.48 -10.92 -16.70
N VAL A 201 10.38 -10.96 -15.37
CA VAL A 201 9.72 -9.90 -14.57
C VAL A 201 10.25 -8.50 -14.86
N ALA A 202 11.55 -8.37 -15.15
CA ALA A 202 12.18 -7.08 -15.46
C ALA A 202 11.70 -6.45 -16.79
N GLU A 203 11.04 -7.23 -17.65
CA GLU A 203 10.49 -6.79 -18.93
C GLU A 203 9.07 -6.19 -18.78
N LEU A 204 8.40 -6.48 -17.66
CA LEU A 204 7.11 -5.88 -17.33
C LEU A 204 7.26 -4.38 -17.02
N PRO A 205 6.22 -3.56 -17.24
CA PRO A 205 6.22 -2.18 -16.79
C PRO A 205 6.10 -2.13 -15.26
N LEU A 206 7.20 -2.34 -14.54
CA LEU A 206 7.24 -2.40 -13.08
C LEU A 206 7.06 -1.03 -12.43
N ILE A 207 6.47 -0.99 -11.22
CA ILE A 207 6.56 0.18 -10.35
C ILE A 207 8.04 0.55 -10.13
N PRO A 208 8.43 1.84 -10.19
CA PRO A 208 9.85 2.21 -10.12
C PRO A 208 10.60 1.67 -8.88
N PRO A 209 10.04 1.75 -7.65
CA PRO A 209 10.74 1.23 -6.48
C PRO A 209 11.02 -0.28 -6.54
N PHE A 210 10.08 -1.07 -7.09
CA PHE A 210 10.27 -2.51 -7.24
C PHE A 210 11.31 -2.83 -8.32
N ARG A 211 11.29 -2.08 -9.44
CA ARG A 211 12.30 -2.21 -10.49
C ARG A 211 13.72 -1.99 -9.96
N ASP A 212 13.89 -0.98 -9.12
CA ASP A 212 15.20 -0.64 -8.54
C ASP A 212 15.66 -1.70 -7.51
N ALA A 213 14.72 -2.31 -6.78
CA ALA A 213 15.01 -3.34 -5.78
C ALA A 213 15.27 -4.74 -6.38
N LEU A 214 14.65 -5.06 -7.54
CA LEU A 214 14.63 -6.40 -8.12
C LEU A 214 16.01 -7.06 -8.30
N PRO A 215 17.06 -6.37 -8.79
CA PRO A 215 18.38 -6.99 -8.92
C PRO A 215 18.96 -7.46 -7.58
N GLY A 216 18.80 -6.67 -6.51
CA GLY A 216 19.28 -7.02 -5.17
C GLY A 216 18.50 -8.18 -4.56
N LEU A 217 17.18 -8.22 -4.79
CA LEU A 217 16.30 -9.31 -4.35
C LEU A 217 16.68 -10.64 -5.00
N ARG A 218 16.93 -10.64 -6.32
CA ARG A 218 17.38 -11.83 -7.07
C ARG A 218 18.71 -12.37 -6.53
N GLU A 219 19.67 -11.50 -6.21
CA GLU A 219 20.96 -11.93 -5.65
C GLU A 219 20.81 -12.48 -4.23
N ARG A 220 19.92 -11.90 -3.41
CA ARG A 220 19.64 -12.40 -2.06
C ARG A 220 19.07 -13.82 -2.09
N MET A 221 18.14 -14.10 -2.99
CA MET A 221 17.57 -15.43 -3.18
C MET A 221 18.61 -16.48 -3.59
N LYS A 222 19.44 -16.19 -4.60
CA LYS A 222 20.52 -17.11 -5.04
C LYS A 222 21.53 -17.40 -3.91
N GLY A 223 21.69 -16.46 -2.97
CA GLY A 223 22.51 -16.67 -1.78
C GLY A 223 21.92 -17.73 -0.84
N GLN A 224 20.60 -17.76 -0.68
CA GLN A 224 19.89 -18.69 0.21
C GLN A 224 19.84 -20.12 -0.32
N GLU A 225 19.87 -20.32 -1.64
CA GLU A 225 19.88 -21.67 -2.25
C GLU A 225 21.25 -22.38 -2.13
N ARG A 226 22.31 -21.66 -1.73
CA ARG A 226 23.68 -22.18 -1.68
C ARG A 226 24.15 -22.57 -0.26
N ASP A 227 23.34 -22.29 0.76
CA ASP A 227 23.59 -22.60 2.17
C ASP A 227 22.73 -23.79 2.63
#